data_AF-A0A1D7U057-F1
#
_entry.id   AF-A0A1D7U057-F1
#
_cell.length_a   1.000
_cell.length_b   1.000
_cell.length_c   1.000
_cell.angle_alpha   90.00
_cell.angle_beta   90.00
_cell.angle_gamma   90.00
#
_symmetry.space_group_name_H-M   'P 1'
#
loop_
_entity.id
_entity.type
_entity.pdbx_description
1 polymer ?
#
loop_
_entity_poly.entity_id
_entity_poly.type
_entity_poly.pdbx_seq_one_letter_code
_entity_poly.pdbx_strand_id
1 'polypeptide(L)'
;MSAARAAHIDRPSREVRGRKRELYRERCKDSDGNTYCVIVWQMFRGLAVTSYTLEDGTPAKYIDGCKFEIVSTGKVISRCDEPAPEGLVLS
;
A
#
# COMPACT_ATOMS: atom_id res chain seq x y z
N MET A 1 25.96 -8.27 -53.00
CA MET A 1 24.50 -8.04 -53.10
C MET A 1 23.85 -8.50 -51.80
N SER A 2 23.11 -7.59 -51.18
CA SER A 2 22.42 -7.72 -49.89
C SER A 2 21.40 -8.86 -49.80
N ALA A 3 21.11 -9.34 -48.58
CA ALA A 3 19.84 -9.02 -47.90
C ALA A 3 19.80 -9.64 -46.49
N ALA A 4 19.34 -8.83 -45.53
CA ALA A 4 19.38 -9.02 -44.09
C ALA A 4 18.43 -10.12 -43.57
N ARG A 5 18.88 -10.86 -42.55
CA ARG A 5 18.03 -11.77 -41.77
C ARG A 5 17.18 -10.96 -40.77
N ALA A 6 15.89 -11.31 -40.75
CA ALA A 6 14.80 -10.79 -39.96
C ALA A 6 15.17 -10.18 -38.59
N ALA A 7 14.84 -8.90 -38.42
CA ALA A 7 14.70 -8.31 -37.10
C ALA A 7 13.53 -8.99 -36.38
N HIS A 8 13.84 -9.78 -35.35
CA HIS A 8 12.87 -10.05 -34.31
C HIS A 8 12.47 -8.70 -33.72
N ILE A 9 11.25 -8.26 -34.01
CA ILE A 9 10.68 -7.11 -33.34
C ILE A 9 10.45 -7.54 -31.89
N ASP A 10 11.43 -7.24 -31.04
CA ASP A 10 11.23 -7.09 -29.62
C ASP A 10 10.22 -5.93 -29.47
N ARG A 11 8.94 -6.29 -29.36
CA ARG A 11 7.93 -5.37 -28.84
C ARG A 11 8.04 -5.53 -27.32
N PRO A 12 8.75 -4.63 -26.60
CA PRO A 12 8.50 -4.55 -25.18
C PRO A 12 7.02 -4.19 -25.04
N SER A 13 6.30 -5.17 -24.50
CA SER A 13 4.90 -5.11 -24.13
C SER A 13 4.56 -3.70 -23.65
N ARG A 14 3.66 -3.02 -24.38
CA ARG A 14 3.08 -1.72 -24.04
C ARG A 14 2.97 -1.63 -22.52
N GLU A 15 3.82 -0.83 -21.88
CA GLU A 15 3.67 -0.48 -20.46
C GLU A 15 2.42 0.40 -20.32
N VAL A 16 1.25 -0.21 -20.50
CA VAL A 16 0.08 0.17 -19.74
C VAL A 16 0.17 -0.59 -18.41
N ARG A 17 1.34 -0.52 -17.76
CA ARG A 17 1.45 -0.83 -16.34
C ARG A 17 0.68 0.30 -15.67
N GLY A 18 -0.57 0.00 -15.30
CA GLY A 18 -1.40 0.93 -14.54
C GLY A 18 -0.56 1.51 -13.43
N ARG A 19 -0.26 2.82 -13.52
CA ARG A 19 0.48 3.51 -12.47
C ARG A 19 -0.35 3.32 -11.20
N LYS A 20 0.22 2.67 -10.18
CA LYS A 20 -0.42 2.55 -8.88
C LYS A 20 -0.80 3.96 -8.43
N ARG A 21 -2.07 4.17 -8.08
CA ARG A 21 -2.56 5.47 -7.61
C ARG A 21 -2.62 5.43 -6.09
N GLU A 22 -1.99 6.39 -5.44
CA GLU A 22 -2.20 6.61 -4.00
C GLU A 22 -3.68 6.98 -3.77
N LEU A 23 -4.36 6.23 -2.91
CA LEU A 23 -5.74 6.52 -2.49
C LEU A 23 -5.74 7.45 -1.28
N TYR A 24 -5.07 7.03 -0.21
CA TYR A 24 -4.94 7.77 1.05
C TYR A 24 -3.81 7.18 1.90
N ARG A 25 -3.52 7.84 3.03
CA ARG A 25 -2.56 7.39 4.05
C ARG A 25 -3.23 7.23 5.40
N GLU A 26 -2.76 6.28 6.21
CA GLU A 26 -3.22 6.03 7.58
C GLU A 26 -2.07 6.06 8.57
N ARG A 27 -2.27 6.74 9.69
CA ARG A 27 -1.33 6.71 10.83
C ARG A 27 -1.68 5.54 11.73
N CYS A 28 -0.75 4.61 11.85
CA CYS A 28 -0.85 3.42 12.67
C CYS A 28 0.21 3.44 13.77
N LYS A 29 0.00 2.67 14.83
CA LYS A 29 1.01 2.41 15.87
C LYS A 29 1.20 0.92 16.07
N ASP A 30 2.39 0.53 16.48
CA ASP A 30 2.62 -0.81 17.03
C ASP A 30 2.31 -0.84 18.54
N SER A 31 2.51 -2.01 19.15
CA SER A 31 2.41 -2.22 20.60
C SER A 31 3.42 -1.41 21.42
N ASP A 32 4.52 -0.99 20.80
CA ASP A 32 5.60 -0.23 21.44
C ASP A 32 5.35 1.28 21.37
N GLY A 33 4.26 1.72 20.73
CA GLY A 33 3.91 3.12 20.52
C GLY A 33 4.60 3.79 19.33
N ASN A 34 5.40 3.05 18.55
CA ASN A 34 6.04 3.60 17.36
C ASN A 34 5.00 3.88 16.29
N THR A 35 5.06 5.07 15.71
CA THR A 35 4.10 5.51 14.69
C THR A 35 4.60 5.15 13.29
N TYR A 36 3.71 4.56 12.50
CA TYR A 36 3.93 4.16 11.13
C TYR A 36 2.89 4.82 10.24
N CYS A 37 3.28 5.22 9.03
CA CYS A 37 2.36 5.77 8.04
C CYS A 37 2.17 4.75 6.91
N VAL A 38 0.98 4.17 6.83
CA VAL A 38 0.59 3.19 5.81
C VAL A 38 -0.03 3.93 4.64
N ILE A 39 0.53 3.75 3.44
CA ILE A 39 0.00 4.26 2.19
C ILE A 39 -0.85 3.18 1.52
N VAL A 40 -2.08 3.53 1.18
CA VAL A 40 -3.02 2.66 0.46
C VAL A 40 -2.99 2.98 -1.03
N TRP A 41 -2.67 1.99 -1.83
CA TRP A 41 -2.54 2.10 -3.29
C TRP A 41 -3.66 1.35 -4.00
N GLN A 42 -4.18 1.93 -5.08
CA GLN A 42 -4.99 1.23 -6.07
C GLN A 42 -4.08 0.72 -7.20
N MET A 43 -4.03 -0.61 -7.42
CA MET A 43 -3.11 -1.20 -8.40
C MET A 43 -3.54 -0.97 -9.86
N PHE A 44 -4.82 -1.18 -10.19
CA PHE A 44 -5.32 -1.05 -11.56
C PHE A 44 -6.69 -0.40 -11.60
N ARG A 45 -6.93 0.46 -12.60
CA ARG A 45 -8.26 1.00 -12.89
C ARG A 45 -9.16 -0.16 -13.33
N GLY A 46 -10.23 -0.40 -12.57
CA GLY A 46 -11.21 -1.45 -12.85
C GLY A 46 -11.03 -2.76 -12.08
N LEU A 47 -9.94 -2.91 -11.31
CA LEU A 47 -9.78 -4.01 -10.36
C LEU A 47 -9.79 -3.44 -8.94
N ALA A 48 -10.65 -3.98 -8.07
CA ALA A 48 -10.73 -3.62 -6.66
C ALA A 48 -9.58 -4.24 -5.85
N VAL A 49 -8.34 -4.09 -6.34
CA VAL A 49 -7.14 -4.62 -5.69
C VAL A 49 -6.38 -3.46 -5.07
N THR A 50 -6.31 -3.46 -3.75
CA THR A 50 -5.50 -2.55 -2.95
C THR A 50 -4.14 -3.17 -2.64
N SER A 51 -3.13 -2.31 -2.55
CA SER A 51 -1.79 -2.67 -2.09
C SER A 51 -1.40 -1.70 -0.98
N TYR A 52 -0.65 -2.17 0.02
CA TYR A 52 -0.29 -1.37 1.19
C TYR A 52 1.22 -1.32 1.33
N THR A 53 1.76 -0.14 1.61
CA THR A 53 3.18 0.04 1.94
C THR A 53 3.32 1.04 3.06
N LEU A 54 4.44 1.01 3.77
CA LEU A 54 4.86 2.12 4.62
C LEU A 54 5.41 3.28 3.77
N GLU A 55 5.65 4.43 4.40
CA GLU A 55 6.25 5.62 3.75
C GLU A 55 7.66 5.38 3.20
N ASP A 56 8.42 4.48 3.82
CA ASP A 56 9.74 4.06 3.33
C ASP A 56 9.67 3.05 2.16
N GLY A 57 8.46 2.68 1.73
CA GLY A 57 8.21 1.70 0.68
C GLY A 57 8.15 0.25 1.18
N THR A 58 8.36 -0.01 2.47
CA THR A 58 8.27 -1.35 3.05
C THR A 58 6.87 -1.93 2.83
N PRO A 59 6.73 -3.15 2.29
CA PRO A 59 5.41 -3.74 2.06
C PRO A 59 4.67 -4.00 3.37
N ALA A 60 3.37 -3.73 3.37
CA ALA A 60 2.45 -4.07 4.44
C ALA A 60 1.32 -4.96 3.90
N LYS A 61 0.76 -5.80 4.75
CA LYS A 61 -0.44 -6.60 4.46
C LYS A 61 -1.58 -6.15 5.34
N TYR A 62 -2.76 -5.97 4.76
CA TYR A 62 -3.97 -5.79 5.54
C TYR A 62 -4.34 -7.12 6.22
N ILE A 63 -4.62 -7.08 7.53
CA ILE A 63 -5.07 -8.25 8.29
C ILE A 63 -6.59 -8.17 8.46
N ASP A 64 -7.05 -7.25 9.30
CA ASP A 64 -8.47 -7.01 9.63
C ASP A 64 -8.57 -5.72 10.46
N GLY A 65 -9.74 -5.08 10.49
CA GLY A 65 -10.08 -4.07 11.50
C GLY A 65 -9.03 -2.96 11.65
N CYS A 66 -8.49 -2.48 10.53
CA CYS A 66 -7.46 -1.42 10.49
C CYS A 66 -6.08 -1.84 11.02
N LYS A 67 -5.82 -3.15 11.06
CA LYS A 67 -4.52 -3.75 11.39
C LYS A 67 -3.78 -4.12 10.12
N PHE A 68 -2.48 -3.87 10.15
CA PHE A 68 -1.55 -4.18 9.07
C PHE A 68 -0.35 -4.93 9.64
N GLU A 69 0.16 -5.90 8.88
CA GLU A 69 1.41 -6.59 9.18
C GLU A 69 2.52 -6.03 8.30
N ILE A 70 3.62 -5.61 8.91
CA ILE A 70 4.83 -5.21 8.19
C ILE A 70 5.52 -6.49 7.71
N VAL A 71 5.60 -6.68 6.39
CA VAL A 71 6.01 -7.97 5.80
C VAL A 71 7.45 -8.35 6.16
N SER A 72 8.35 -7.38 6.31
CA SER A 72 9.76 -7.62 6.62
C SER A 72 10.01 -8.05 8.07
N THR A 73 9.13 -7.68 9.00
CA THR A 73 9.33 -7.89 10.45
C THR A 73 8.25 -8.77 11.09
N GLY A 74 7.12 -8.99 10.42
CA GLY A 74 5.94 -9.65 10.99
C GLY A 74 5.24 -8.80 12.06
N LYS A 75 5.67 -7.55 12.27
CA LYS A 75 5.12 -6.66 13.30
C LYS A 75 3.73 -6.18 12.88
N VAL A 76 2.79 -6.24 13.80
CA VAL A 76 1.42 -5.73 13.59
C VAL A 76 1.33 -4.29 14.05
N ILE A 77 0.78 -3.44 13.18
CA ILE A 77 0.45 -2.05 13.45
C ILE A 77 -1.05 -1.87 13.26
N SER A 78 -1.67 -1.01 14.05
CA SER A 78 -3.09 -0.70 13.92
C SER A 78 -3.29 0.79 13.89
N ARG A 79 -4.38 1.28 13.27
CA ARG A 79 -4.79 2.68 13.47
C ARG A 79 -4.80 2.98 14.97
N CYS A 80 -4.36 4.18 15.32
CA CYS A 80 -4.71 4.68 16.65
C CYS A 80 -6.23 4.67 16.69
N ASP A 81 -6.84 3.88 17.58
CA ASP A 81 -8.17 4.22 18.06
C ASP A 81 -8.11 5.70 18.38
N GLU A 82 -9.00 6.49 17.77
CA GLU A 82 -9.33 7.79 18.31
C GLU A 82 -9.44 7.64 19.83
N PRO A 83 -8.91 8.58 20.63
CA PRO A 83 -9.08 8.51 22.07
C PRO A 83 -10.57 8.23 22.31
N ALA A 84 -10.88 7.17 23.07
CA ALA A 84 -12.23 6.96 23.57
C ALA A 84 -12.76 8.32 24.01
N PRO A 85 -13.99 8.73 23.66
CA PRO A 85 -14.45 10.09 23.94
C PRO A 85 -14.37 10.34 25.44
N GLU A 86 -13.28 10.97 25.88
CA GLU A 86 -13.12 11.44 27.24
C GLU A 86 -14.05 12.64 27.37
N GLY A 87 -15.27 12.39 27.84
CA GLY A 87 -16.16 13.44 28.30
C GLY A 87 -17.32 13.78 27.37
N LEU A 88 -18.25 12.84 27.17
CA LEU A 88 -19.67 13.21 27.23
C LEU A 88 -19.96 13.62 28.69
N VAL A 89 -19.52 14.82 29.07
CA VAL A 89 -20.06 15.50 30.24
C VAL A 89 -21.44 15.97 29.81
N LEU A 90 -22.46 15.20 30.15
CA LEU A 90 -23.84 15.67 30.13
C LEU A 90 -23.89 16.90 31.06
N SER A 91 -24.12 18.07 30.47
CA SER A 91 -24.57 19.28 31.18
C SER A 91 -25.91 19.68 30.59
#